data_AF-A0A0B1Y2I0-F1
#
_entry.id   AF-A0A0B1Y2I0-F1
#
_cell.length_a   1.000
_cell.length_b   1.000
_cell.length_c   1.000
_cell.angle_alpha   90.00
_cell.angle_beta   90.00
_cell.angle_gamma   90.00
#
_symmetry.space_group_name_H-M   'P 1'
#
loop_
_entity.id
_entity.type
_entity.pdbx_description
1 polymer ?
#
loop_
_entity_poly.entity_id
_entity_poly.type
_entity_poly.pdbx_seq_one_letter_code
_entity_poly.pdbx_strand_id
1 'polypeptide(L)'
;MEAVNQVLDRGHSVAEVAQRLGVSQHSLYQWIKQRRQPVAQTQGKVSQSDEVRRLKAELKRVTEERDILKKATAYFAKQSG
;
A
#
# COMPACT_ATOMS: atom_id res chain seq x y z
N MET A 1 -12.20 1.75 -18.45
CA MET A 1 -11.08 2.70 -18.70
C MET A 1 -11.45 3.87 -19.64
N GLU A 2 -12.70 4.00 -20.08
CA GLU A 2 -13.09 5.06 -21.03
C GLU A 2 -13.03 6.48 -20.46
N ALA A 3 -13.27 6.65 -19.16
CA ALA A 3 -13.21 7.95 -18.47
C ALA A 3 -11.85 8.66 -18.62
N VAL A 4 -10.77 7.90 -18.49
CA VAL A 4 -9.40 8.43 -18.59
C VAL A 4 -9.06 8.80 -20.04
N ASN A 5 -9.58 8.05 -21.01
CA ASN A 5 -9.41 8.34 -22.44
C ASN A 5 -10.20 9.58 -22.87
N GLN A 6 -11.37 9.83 -22.27
CA GLN A 6 -12.13 11.06 -22.53
C GLN A 6 -11.37 12.32 -22.13
N VAL A 7 -10.62 12.26 -21.02
CA VAL A 7 -9.77 13.38 -20.59
C VAL A 7 -8.50 13.48 -21.42
N LEU A 8 -7.80 12.36 -21.63
CA LEU A 8 -6.48 12.38 -22.26
C LEU A 8 -6.50 12.44 -23.78
N ASP A 9 -7.47 11.79 -24.41
CA ASP A 9 -7.50 11.58 -25.85
C ASP A 9 -8.58 12.46 -26.52
N ARG A 10 -9.61 12.89 -25.78
CA ARG A 10 -10.72 13.73 -26.28
C ARG A 10 -10.77 15.14 -25.68
N GLY A 11 -9.85 15.48 -24.77
CA GLY A 11 -9.69 16.83 -24.22
C GLY A 11 -10.80 17.30 -23.26
N HIS A 12 -11.69 16.42 -22.78
CA HIS A 12 -12.69 16.79 -21.79
C HIS A 12 -12.04 17.17 -20.45
N SER A 13 -12.67 18.10 -19.73
CA SER A 13 -12.17 18.49 -18.41
C SER A 13 -12.38 17.37 -17.39
N VAL A 14 -11.46 17.25 -16.42
CA VAL A 14 -11.57 16.27 -15.33
C VAL A 14 -12.85 16.52 -14.51
N ALA A 15 -13.24 17.78 -14.33
CA ALA A 15 -14.46 18.15 -13.60
C ALA A 15 -15.73 17.63 -14.29
N GLU A 16 -15.85 17.84 -15.60
CA GLU A 16 -16.99 17.38 -16.41
C GLU A 16 -17.11 15.84 -16.39
N VAL A 17 -15.99 15.15 -16.60
CA VAL A 17 -15.97 13.68 -16.63
C VAL A 17 -16.25 13.09 -15.24
N ALA A 18 -15.70 13.69 -14.18
CA ALA A 18 -15.95 13.25 -12.81
C ALA A 18 -17.42 13.41 -12.42
N GLN A 19 -18.04 14.55 -12.77
CA GLN A 19 -19.44 14.82 -12.52
C GLN A 19 -20.35 13.84 -13.27
N ARG A 20 -20.08 13.58 -14.56
CA ARG A 20 -20.86 12.62 -15.36
C ARG A 20 -20.80 11.19 -14.81
N LEU A 21 -19.67 10.81 -14.22
CA LEU A 21 -19.44 9.47 -13.68
C LEU A 21 -19.80 9.32 -12.21
N GLY A 22 -20.20 10.41 -11.53
CA GLY A 22 -20.51 10.39 -10.10
C GLY A 22 -19.30 10.06 -9.21
N VAL A 23 -18.07 10.35 -9.65
CA VAL A 23 -16.84 10.10 -8.89
C VAL A 23 -16.18 11.41 -8.48
N SER A 24 -15.32 11.35 -7.47
CA SER A 24 -14.51 12.53 -7.13
C SER A 24 -13.49 12.84 -8.23
N GLN A 25 -13.23 14.13 -8.45
CA GLN A 25 -12.15 14.56 -9.35
C GLN A 25 -10.79 14.00 -8.92
N HIS A 26 -10.56 13.87 -7.60
CA HIS A 26 -9.35 13.26 -7.05
C HIS A 26 -9.14 11.83 -7.56
N SER A 27 -10.16 10.98 -7.49
CA SER A 27 -10.10 9.61 -7.99
C SER A 27 -9.76 9.57 -9.49
N LEU A 28 -10.36 10.48 -10.27
CA LEU A 28 -10.11 10.55 -11.70
C LEU A 28 -8.67 10.99 -12.02
N TYR A 29 -8.11 11.95 -11.27
CA TYR A 29 -6.69 12.31 -11.37
C TYR A 29 -5.76 11.14 -11.03
N GLN A 30 -6.09 10.33 -10.02
CA GLN A 30 -5.30 9.14 -9.68
C GLN A 30 -5.30 8.10 -10.80
N TRP A 31 -6.45 7.86 -11.44
CA TRP A 31 -6.53 6.94 -12.58
C TRP A 31 -5.76 7.45 -13.80
N ILE A 32 -5.81 8.75 -14.09
CA ILE A 32 -4.99 9.38 -15.14
C ILE A 32 -3.49 9.17 -14.85
N LYS A 33 -3.08 9.41 -13.60
CA LYS A 33 -1.70 9.21 -13.14
C LYS A 33 -1.25 7.75 -13.23
N GLN A 34 -2.14 6.80 -12.95
CA GLN A 34 -1.88 5.37 -13.09
C GLN A 34 -1.77 4.93 -14.56
N ARG A 35 -2.64 5.43 -15.46
CA ARG A 35 -2.53 5.13 -16.91
C ARG A 35 -1.22 5.64 -17.51
N ARG A 36 -0.72 6.78 -17.04
CA ARG A 36 0.56 7.35 -17.48
C ARG A 36 1.79 6.61 -16.92
N GLN A 37 1.64 5.80 -15.88
CA GLN A 37 2.73 4.98 -15.35
C GLN A 37 2.86 3.67 -16.15
N PRO A 38 4.07 3.26 -16.54
CA PRO A 38 4.31 1.95 -17.13
C PRO A 38 3.75 0.84 -16.21
N VAL A 39 3.06 -0.14 -16.79
CA VAL A 39 2.42 -1.25 -16.04
C VAL A 39 3.43 -1.96 -15.12
N ALA A 40 4.68 -2.11 -15.56
CA ALA A 40 5.77 -2.67 -14.76
C ALA A 40 6.09 -1.86 -13.48
N GLN A 41 6.00 -0.53 -13.53
CA GLN A 41 6.24 0.32 -12.35
C GLN A 41 5.10 0.22 -11.34
N THR A 42 3.85 0.09 -11.80
CA THR A 42 2.69 -0.08 -10.93
C THR A 42 2.72 -1.44 -10.23
N GLN A 43 2.98 -2.52 -10.98
CA GLN A 43 3.13 -3.87 -10.41
C GLN A 43 4.31 -3.95 -9.43
N GLY A 44 5.44 -3.32 -9.76
CA GLY A 44 6.60 -3.23 -8.86
C GLY A 44 6.28 -2.54 -7.54
N LYS A 45 5.52 -1.43 -7.55
CA LYS A 45 5.09 -0.73 -6.32
C LYS A 45 4.15 -1.55 -5.45
N VAL A 46 3.17 -2.24 -6.06
CA VAL A 46 2.25 -3.11 -5.33
C VAL A 46 3.02 -4.26 -4.65
N SER A 47 3.87 -4.94 -5.42
CA SER A 47 4.74 -6.02 -4.92
C SER A 47 5.65 -5.56 -3.78
N GLN A 48 6.30 -4.40 -3.92
CA GLN A 48 7.10 -3.80 -2.85
C GLN A 48 6.29 -3.50 -1.60
N SER A 49 5.05 -3.00 -1.74
CA SER A 49 4.20 -2.69 -0.59
C SER A 49 3.78 -3.94 0.19
N ASP A 50 3.55 -5.05 -0.51
CA ASP A 50 3.16 -6.32 0.11
C ASP A 50 4.35 -6.96 0.82
N GLU A 51 5.55 -6.91 0.23
CA GLU A 51 6.78 -7.37 0.86
C GLU A 51 7.10 -6.56 2.11
N VAL A 52 6.95 -5.22 2.07
CA VAL A 52 7.10 -4.38 3.27
C VAL A 52 6.10 -4.77 4.36
N ARG A 53 4.84 -5.08 4.01
CA ARG A 53 3.84 -5.53 4.99
C ARG A 53 4.24 -6.86 5.60
N ARG A 54 4.69 -7.81 4.79
CA ARG A 54 5.17 -9.13 5.22
C ARG A 54 6.37 -9.01 6.15
N LEU A 55 7.38 -8.24 5.78
CA LEU A 55 8.59 -8.02 6.58
C LEU A 55 8.28 -7.36 7.92
N LYS A 56 7.34 -6.39 7.96
CA LYS A 56 6.89 -5.79 9.22
C LYS A 56 6.19 -6.79 10.14
N ALA A 57 5.37 -7.69 9.59
CA ALA A 57 4.71 -8.73 10.36
C ALA A 57 5.72 -9.73 10.94
N GLU A 58 6.70 -10.14 10.13
CA GLU A 58 7.75 -11.07 10.54
C GLU A 58 8.67 -10.46 11.61
N LEU A 59 9.07 -9.19 11.43
CA LEU A 59 9.86 -8.47 12.41
C LEU A 59 9.13 -8.37 13.75
N LYS A 60 7.82 -8.11 13.74
CA LYS A 60 6.99 -8.09 14.95
C LYS A 60 6.99 -9.46 15.63
N ARG A 61 6.71 -10.53 14.90
CA ARG A 61 6.70 -11.92 15.41
C ARG A 61 8.01 -12.28 16.10
N VAL A 62 9.13 -12.08 15.41
CA VAL A 62 10.47 -12.42 15.93
C VAL A 62 10.84 -11.55 17.14
N THR A 63 10.42 -10.29 17.15
CA THR A 63 10.63 -9.40 18.31
C THR A 63 9.87 -9.91 19.53
N GLU A 64 8.62 -10.32 19.36
CA GLU A 64 7.79 -10.87 20.43
C GLU A 64 8.38 -12.19 20.98
N GLU A 65 8.81 -13.10 20.11
CA GLU A 65 9.46 -14.36 20.50
C GLU A 65 10.73 -14.13 21.32
N ARG A 66 11.59 -13.21 20.86
CA ARG A 66 12.80 -12.81 21.59
C ARG A 66 12.46 -12.25 22.97
N ASP A 67 11.42 -11.43 23.05
CA ASP A 67 11.04 -10.77 24.30
C ASP A 67 10.41 -11.76 25.29
N ILE A 68 9.65 -12.74 24.80
CA ILE A 68 9.16 -13.86 25.62
C ILE A 68 10.35 -14.64 26.20
N LEU A 69 11.33 -15.00 25.37
CA LEU A 69 12.50 -15.74 25.83
C LEU A 69 13.29 -14.96 26.89
N LYS A 70 13.51 -13.66 26.68
CA LYS A 70 14.16 -12.78 27.66
C LYS A 70 13.40 -12.70 28.98
N LYS A 71 12.07 -12.65 28.94
CA LYS A 71 11.25 -12.66 30.16
C LYS A 71 11.35 -13.99 30.89
N ALA A 72 11.35 -15.10 30.16
CA ALA A 72 11.49 -16.43 30.73
C ALA A 72 12.85 -16.60 31.43
N THR A 73 13.96 -16.24 30.76
CA THR A 73 15.29 -16.34 31.36
C THR A 73 15.43 -15.47 32.62
N ALA A 74 14.90 -14.25 32.58
CA ALA A 74 14.88 -13.36 33.74
C ALA A 74 14.04 -13.92 34.90
N TYR A 75 12.91 -14.58 34.61
CA TYR A 75 12.09 -15.24 35.62
C TYR A 75 12.84 -16.40 36.27
N PHE A 76 13.44 -17.30 35.48
CA PHE A 76 14.17 -18.45 36.02
C PHE A 76 15.41 -18.04 36.82
N ALA A 77 16.16 -17.03 36.37
CA ALA A 77 17.31 -16.51 37.12
C ALA A 77 16.93 -15.98 38.51
N LYS A 78 15.70 -15.46 38.69
CA LYS A 78 15.19 -15.00 39.99
C LYS A 78 14.70 -16.13 40.90
N GLN A 79 14.33 -17.29 40.37
CA GLN A 79 13.87 -18.42 41.18
C GLN A 79 15.01 -19.33 41.66
N SER A 80 16.16 -19.28 40.99
CA SER A 80 17.32 -20.14 41.28
C SER A 80 18.38 -19.50 42.19
N GLY A 81 18.15 -18.27 42.68
CA GLY A 81 19.00 -17.56 43.64
C GLY A 81 18.26 -17.27 44.92
#